data_AF-A0A2T6SP09-F1
#
_entry.id   AF-A0A2T6SP09-F1
#
_cell.length_a   1.000
_cell.length_b   1.000
_cell.length_c   1.000
_cell.angle_alpha   90.00
_cell.angle_beta   90.00
_cell.angle_gamma   90.00
#
_symmetry.space_group_name_H-M   'P 1'
#
loop_
_entity.id
_entity.type
_entity.pdbx_description
1 polymer ?
#
loop_
_entity_poly.entity_id
_entity_poly.type
_entity_poly.pdbx_seq_one_letter_code
_entity_poly.pdbx_strand_id
1 'polypeptide(L)' 'MVNGKSAIDWVIERYSITTDKDSLIENNPNHYAGGQYIFELLCRVIKLSEKSVDLIEKISEKRFE' A
#
# COMPACT_ATOMS: atom_id res chain seq x y z
N MET A 1 -9.94 -4.44 -3.21
CA MET A 1 -10.18 -3.54 -2.07
C MET A 1 -9.67 -4.23 -0.81
N VAL A 2 -8.82 -3.58 -0.02
CA VAL A 2 -8.30 -4.10 1.26
C VAL A 2 -8.97 -3.31 2.38
N ASN A 3 -9.80 -3.97 3.18
CA ASN A 3 -10.58 -3.35 4.27
C ASN A 3 -11.34 -2.07 3.86
N GLY A 4 -12.00 -2.10 2.70
CA GLY A 4 -12.81 -0.98 2.21
C GLY A 4 -12.03 0.18 1.59
N LYS A 5 -10.68 0.12 1.52
CA LYS A 5 -9.83 1.08 0.81
C LYS A 5 -9.02 0.41 -0.31
N SER A 6 -8.47 1.20 -1.24
CA SER A 6 -7.50 0.65 -2.19
C SER A 6 -6.17 0.36 -1.47
N ALA A 7 -5.38 -0.57 -2.01
CA ALA A 7 -4.05 -0.85 -1.46
C ALA A 7 -3.12 0.37 -1.57
N ILE A 8 -3.34 1.21 -2.59
CA ILE A 8 -2.60 2.46 -2.82
C ILE A 8 -2.95 3.50 -1.76
N ASP A 9 -4.24 3.70 -1.47
CA ASP A 9 -4.69 4.62 -0.42
C ASP A 9 -4.09 4.25 0.94
N TRP A 10 -3.98 2.94 1.23
CA TRP A 10 -3.35 2.44 2.43
C TRP A 10 -1.89 2.91 2.58
N VAL A 11 -1.12 2.90 1.48
CA VAL A 11 0.27 3.38 1.48
C VAL A 11 0.30 4.89 1.71
N ILE A 12 -0.53 5.64 0.99
CA ILE A 12 -0.57 7.12 1.07
C ILE A 12 -0.92 7.58 2.49
N GLU A 13 -1.95 6.99 3.10
CA GLU A 13 -2.39 7.38 4.44
C GLU A 13 -1.35 7.03 5.51
N ARG A 14 -0.78 5.82 5.44
CA ARG A 14 0.09 5.30 6.50
C ARG A 14 1.49 5.88 6.47
N TYR A 15 2.01 6.22 5.29
CA TYR A 15 3.35 6.75 5.09
C TYR A 15 3.33 8.28 4.93
N SER A 16 2.70 8.95 5.89
CA SER A 16 2.68 10.41 6.04
C SER A 16 3.39 10.84 7.33
N ILE A 17 4.01 12.03 7.33
CA ILE A 17 4.55 12.61 8.55
C ILE A 17 3.38 13.07 9.41
N THR A 18 3.30 12.53 10.63
CA THR A 18 2.25 12.90 11.59
C THR A 18 2.87 13.14 12.95
N THR A 19 2.23 13.97 13.76
CA THR A 19 2.63 14.23 15.14
C THR A 19 1.43 13.93 16.03
N ASP A 20 1.63 13.05 17.01
CA ASP A 20 0.61 12.79 18.01
C ASP A 20 0.42 14.03 18.89
N LYS A 21 -0.84 14.42 19.12
CA LYS A 21 -1.14 15.69 19.80
C LYS A 21 -0.86 15.65 21.30
N ASP A 22 -1.03 14.50 21.92
CA ASP A 22 -0.93 14.34 23.37
C ASP A 22 0.52 14.12 23.80
N SER A 23 1.24 13.26 23.08
CA SER A 23 2.64 12.92 23.36
C SER A 23 3.66 13.80 22.64
N LEU A 24 3.25 14.55 21.61
CA LEU A 24 4.12 15.33 20.72
C LEU A 24 5.16 14.48 19.96
N ILE A 25 4.97 13.17 19.91
CA ILE A 25 5.89 12.26 19.20
C ILE A 25 5.65 12.37 17.70
N GLU A 26 6.70 12.71 16.95
CA GLU A 26 6.71 12.70 15.49
C GLU A 26 6.85 11.27 14.97
N ASN A 27 5.91 10.86 14.13
CA ASN A 27 6.00 9.68 13.31
C ASN A 27 6.37 10.09 11.88
N ASN A 28 7.66 10.00 11.57
CA ASN A 28 8.21 10.30 10.26
C ASN A 28 8.65 9.00 9.56
N PRO A 29 7.93 8.56 8.52
CA PRO A 29 8.22 7.30 7.85
C PRO A 29 9.56 7.29 7.11
N ASN A 30 10.16 8.45 6.82
CA ASN A 30 11.46 8.54 6.16
C ASN A 30 12.63 8.10 7.07
N HIS A 31 12.41 8.04 8.39
CA HIS A 31 13.38 7.47 9.32
C HIS A 31 13.49 5.95 9.18
N TYR A 32 12.48 5.30 8.59
CA TYR A 32 12.50 3.87 8.32
C TYR A 32 13.08 3.59 6.93
N ALA A 33 14.19 2.84 6.87
CA ALA A 33 14.79 2.35 5.63
C ALA A 33 15.18 3.41 4.58
N GLY A 34 15.24 4.69 4.96
CA GLY A 34 15.65 5.81 4.10
C GLY A 34 14.55 6.30 3.14
N GLY A 35 14.78 7.48 2.55
CA GLY A 35 13.74 8.18 1.77
C GLY A 35 13.27 7.48 0.48
N GLN A 36 14.05 6.56 -0.09
CA GLN A 36 13.65 5.84 -1.31
C GLN A 36 12.65 4.70 -1.03
N TYR A 37 12.59 4.19 0.20
CA TYR A 37 11.77 3.02 0.54
C TYR A 37 10.29 3.24 0.24
N ILE A 38 9.75 4.40 0.59
CA ILE A 38 8.32 4.71 0.42
C ILE A 38 7.96 4.76 -1.07
N PHE A 39 8.83 5.36 -1.88
CA PHE A 39 8.67 5.41 -3.33
C PHE A 39 8.68 4.01 -3.95
N GLU A 40 9.67 3.18 -3.60
CA GLU A 40 9.74 1.80 -4.09
C GLU A 40 8.54 0.96 -3.64
N LEU A 41 8.09 1.13 -2.40
CA LEU A 41 6.92 0.45 -1.85
C LEU A 41 5.67 0.80 -2.67
N LEU A 42 5.46 2.08 -2.97
CA LEU A 42 4.32 2.53 -3.77
C LEU A 42 4.33 1.87 -5.17
N CYS A 43 5.47 1.90 -5.86
CA CYS A 43 5.62 1.24 -7.16
C CYS A 43 5.34 -0.27 -7.09
N ARG A 44 5.80 -0.95 -6.05
CA ARG A 44 5.56 -2.40 -5.85
C ARG A 44 4.09 -2.69 -5.58
N VAL A 45 3.41 -1.85 -4.78
CA VAL A 45 1.98 -2.03 -4.48
C VAL A 45 1.11 -1.81 -5.71
N ILE A 46 1.43 -0.84 -6.56
CA ILE A 46 0.74 -0.65 -7.85
C ILE A 46 0.86 -1.91 -8.69
N LYS A 47 2.09 -2.39 -8.91
CA LYS A 47 2.35 -3.59 -9.72
C LYS A 47 1.72 -4.86 -9.14
N LEU A 48 1.72 -4.99 -7.82
CA LEU A 48 1.07 -6.12 -7.14
C LEU A 48 -0.45 -6.06 -7.30
N SER A 49 -1.04 -4.85 -7.28
CA SER A 49 -2.48 -4.66 -7.44
C SER A 49 -2.94 -5.11 -8.83
N GLU A 50 -2.21 -4.74 -9.90
CA GLU A 50 -2.49 -5.21 -11.26
C GLU A 50 -2.39 -6.74 -11.36
N LYS A 51 -1.28 -7.33 -10.90
CA LYS A 51 -1.09 -8.79 -10.91
C LYS A 51 -2.17 -9.55 -10.13
N SER A 52 -2.70 -8.94 -9.07
CA SER A 52 -3.75 -9.55 -8.26
C SER A 52 -5.06 -9.63 -9.02
N VAL A 53 -5.40 -8.58 -9.79
CA VAL A 53 -6.59 -8.59 -10.67
C VAL A 53 -6.43 -9.64 -11.76
N ASP A 54 -5.29 -9.66 -12.47
CA ASP A 54 -5.00 -10.67 -13.50
C ASP A 54 -5.16 -12.11 -12.97
N LEU A 55 -4.72 -12.35 -11.73
CA LEU A 55 -4.81 -13.67 -11.10
C LEU A 55 -6.27 -14.04 -10.78
N ILE A 56 -7.06 -13.08 -10.29
CA ILE A 56 -8.48 -13.28 -10.00
C ILE A 56 -9.24 -13.61 -11.29
N GLU A 57 -8.95 -12.91 -12.38
CA GLU A 57 -9.56 -13.17 -13.70
C GLU A 57 -9.24 -14.58 -14.18
N LYS A 58 -7.96 -14.98 -14.14
CA LYS A 58 -7.54 -16.35 -14.51
C LYS A 58 -8.18 -17.45 -13.67
N ILE A 59 -8.37 -17.20 -12.37
CA ILE A 59 -9.07 -18.15 -11.48
C ILE A 59 -10.55 -18.21 -11.84
N SER A 60 -11.17 -17.08 -12.18
CA SER A 60 -12.57 -17.00 -12.58
C SER A 60 -12.82 -17.78 -13.87
N GLU A 61 -12.00 -17.59 -14.91
CA GLU A 61 -12.12 -18.30 -16.19
C GLU A 61 -12.08 -19.81 -16.02
N LYS A 62 -11.10 -20.32 -15.26
CA LYS A 62 -10.95 -21.76 -14.97
C LYS A 62 -12.11 -22.40 -14.21
N ARG A 63 -12.99 -21.60 -13.60
CA ARG A 63 -14.11 -22.11 -12.80
C ARG A 63 -15.36 -22.40 -13.65
N PHE A 64 -15.36 -21.97 -14.91
CA PHE A 64 -16.46 -22.16 -15.85
C PHE A 64 -16.08 -23.06 -17.04
N GLU A 65 -14.87 -23.65 -17.02
CA GLU A 65 -14.49 -24.85 -17.78
C GLU A 65 -14.77 -26.12 -16.95
#